data_AF-A0A7V9K2X9-F1
#
_entry.id   AF-A0A7V9K2X9-F1
#
_cell.length_a   1.000
_cell.length_b   1.000
_cell.length_c   1.000
_cell.angle_alpha   90.00
_cell.angle_beta   90.00
_cell.angle_gamma   90.00
#
_symmetry.space_group_name_H-M   'P 1'
#
loop_
_entity.id
_entity.type
_entity.pdbx_description
1 polymer ?
#
loop_
_entity_poly.entity_id
_entity_poly.type
_entity_poly.pdbx_seq_one_letter_code
_entity_poly.pdbx_strand_id
1 'polypeptide(L)'
;MKKMIIWAAITALAIPASAMAADQNGAQNPSKQCKALKAAMGAENFANTYGTNANKRNAFGKCVSAVARQQGKVEQQAKSNASKDCKAEQADPNFAATHGGKTFEQLYGTNKNGNNAFGKCVSQKASANAKADPTAKNQVNAAKQCKADKKADAAKFAADYGSRPNAFGKCVSKKAKAQQDS
;
A
#
# COMPACT_ATOMS: atom_id res chain seq x y z
N MET A 1 -47.27 2.71 -20.67
CA MET A 1 -48.13 1.60 -20.20
C MET A 1 -47.26 0.54 -19.55
N LYS A 2 -47.58 0.19 -18.31
CA LYS A 2 -46.87 -0.76 -17.43
C LYS A 2 -46.85 -2.17 -18.00
N LYS A 3 -45.71 -2.85 -17.95
CA LYS A 3 -45.62 -4.28 -17.57
C LYS A 3 -44.35 -4.50 -16.74
N MET A 4 -44.56 -4.62 -15.44
CA MET A 4 -43.62 -5.10 -14.44
C MET A 4 -43.42 -6.60 -14.63
N ILE A 5 -42.15 -7.06 -14.63
CA ILE A 5 -41.82 -8.43 -14.25
C ILE A 5 -40.73 -8.31 -13.17
N ILE A 6 -41.18 -8.59 -11.96
CA ILE A 6 -40.39 -8.74 -10.74
C ILE A 6 -39.71 -10.11 -10.84
N TRP A 7 -38.39 -10.15 -10.77
CA TRP A 7 -37.66 -11.34 -10.35
C TRP A 7 -36.95 -11.02 -9.04
N ALA A 8 -37.39 -11.73 -8.01
CA ALA A 8 -36.95 -11.61 -6.65
C ALA A 8 -35.68 -12.46 -6.40
N ALA A 9 -34.99 -12.07 -5.33
CA ALA A 9 -33.99 -12.84 -4.59
C ALA A 9 -32.60 -13.03 -5.24
N ILE A 10 -31.81 -11.95 -5.27
CA ILE A 10 -30.38 -12.10 -4.96
C ILE A 10 -30.24 -11.75 -3.49
N THR A 11 -30.02 -12.79 -2.70
CA THR A 11 -29.66 -12.74 -1.29
C THR A 11 -28.55 -11.71 -1.08
N ALA A 12 -28.87 -10.64 -0.36
CA ALA A 12 -27.87 -9.77 0.22
C ALA A 12 -27.06 -10.60 1.22
N LEU A 13 -25.95 -11.17 0.74
CA LEU A 13 -24.85 -11.55 1.62
C LEU A 13 -24.41 -10.26 2.31
N ALA A 14 -24.94 -10.05 3.51
CA ALA A 14 -24.40 -9.13 4.48
C ALA A 14 -22.97 -9.60 4.76
N ILE A 15 -22.03 -9.13 3.95
CA ILE A 15 -20.62 -9.14 4.31
C ILE A 15 -20.60 -8.33 5.60
N PRO A 16 -20.24 -8.90 6.76
CA PRO A 16 -19.96 -8.07 7.92
C PRO A 16 -18.89 -7.10 7.44
N ALA A 17 -19.24 -5.82 7.41
CA ALA A 17 -18.28 -4.74 7.37
C ALA A 17 -17.52 -4.84 8.70
N SER A 18 -16.61 -5.81 8.80
CA SER A 18 -15.59 -5.81 9.82
C SER A 18 -14.83 -4.53 9.57
N ALA A 19 -15.13 -3.53 10.40
CA ALA A 19 -14.34 -2.34 10.56
C ALA A 19 -12.94 -2.80 10.97
N MET A 20 -12.15 -3.17 9.96
CA MET A 20 -10.72 -3.27 10.08
C MET A 20 -10.26 -1.82 10.11
N ALA A 21 -10.38 -1.21 11.28
CA ALA A 21 -9.53 -0.11 11.70
C ALA A 21 -8.10 -0.65 11.81
N ALA A 22 -7.56 -1.14 10.69
CA ALA A 22 -6.14 -1.16 10.49
C ALA A 22 -5.77 0.30 10.25
N ASP A 23 -5.29 0.94 11.32
CA ASP A 23 -4.54 2.19 11.34
C ASP A 23 -3.87 2.43 9.98
N GLN A 24 -4.57 3.20 9.12
CA GLN A 24 -4.13 3.55 7.78
C GLN A 24 -3.17 4.72 7.92
N ASN A 25 -1.95 4.45 8.40
CA ASN A 25 -0.94 5.48 8.53
C ASN A 25 0.29 5.06 7.75
N GLY A 26 0.43 5.60 6.53
CA GLY A 26 1.48 5.28 5.54
C GLY A 26 2.89 5.75 5.90
N ALA A 27 3.32 5.42 7.12
CA ALA A 27 4.71 5.17 7.48
C ALA A 27 4.68 4.16 8.64
N GLN A 28 4.01 3.02 8.47
CA GLN A 28 3.97 2.01 9.52
C GLN A 28 5.39 1.54 9.79
N ASN A 29 5.80 1.56 11.07
CA ASN A 29 7.06 0.97 11.48
C ASN A 29 7.22 -0.43 10.84
N PRO A 30 8.33 -0.72 10.12
CA PRO A 30 8.52 -1.99 9.42
C PRO A 30 8.25 -3.23 10.27
N SER A 31 8.55 -3.16 11.57
CA SER A 31 8.28 -4.24 12.52
C SER A 31 6.79 -4.47 12.77
N LYS A 32 5.97 -3.40 12.83
CA LYS A 32 4.51 -3.52 12.95
C LYS A 32 3.92 -4.16 11.69
N GLN A 33 4.37 -3.74 10.52
CA GLN A 33 3.94 -4.33 9.26
C GLN A 33 4.32 -5.82 9.17
N CYS A 34 5.52 -6.19 9.59
CA CYS A 34 5.94 -7.59 9.65
C CYS A 34 5.14 -8.42 10.66
N LYS A 35 4.74 -7.84 11.80
CA LYS A 35 3.82 -8.50 12.74
C LYS A 35 2.45 -8.75 12.09
N ALA A 36 1.90 -7.75 11.40
CA ALA A 36 0.63 -7.89 10.67
C ALA A 36 0.72 -8.94 9.56
N LEU A 37 1.80 -8.95 8.79
CA LEU A 37 2.06 -9.96 7.76
C LEU A 37 2.14 -11.37 8.36
N LYS A 38 2.91 -11.54 9.45
CA LYS A 38 3.00 -12.83 10.15
C LYS A 38 1.65 -13.31 10.65
N ALA A 39 0.83 -12.43 11.21
CA ALA A 39 -0.54 -12.77 11.63
C ALA A 39 -1.43 -13.15 10.44
N ALA A 40 -1.33 -12.41 9.33
CA ALA A 40 -2.13 -12.63 8.12
C ALA A 40 -1.82 -13.99 7.46
N MET A 41 -0.55 -14.34 7.26
CA MET A 41 -0.16 -15.57 6.55
C MET A 41 0.04 -16.79 7.47
N GLY A 42 0.25 -16.58 8.77
CA GLY A 42 0.63 -17.61 9.73
C GLY A 42 2.15 -17.81 9.83
N ALA A 43 2.61 -18.36 10.96
CA ALA A 43 4.02 -18.43 11.31
C ALA A 43 4.86 -19.28 10.33
N GLU A 44 4.32 -20.41 9.86
CA GLU A 44 5.02 -21.30 8.92
C GLU A 44 5.19 -20.66 7.54
N ASN A 45 4.10 -20.16 6.95
CA ASN A 45 4.17 -19.44 5.66
C ASN A 45 5.09 -18.21 5.76
N PHE A 46 5.08 -17.51 6.90
CA PHE A 46 5.97 -16.38 7.14
C PHE A 46 7.44 -16.80 7.19
N ALA A 47 7.77 -17.87 7.91
CA ALA A 47 9.12 -18.41 7.98
C ALA A 47 9.61 -18.88 6.61
N ASN A 48 8.75 -19.51 5.82
CA ASN A 48 9.07 -19.95 4.46
C ASN A 48 9.22 -18.79 3.47
N THR A 49 8.46 -17.71 3.65
CA THR A 49 8.49 -16.54 2.78
C THR A 49 9.73 -15.66 3.01
N TYR A 50 10.07 -15.38 4.28
CA TYR A 50 11.13 -14.43 4.62
C TYR A 50 12.41 -15.08 5.18
N GLY A 51 12.33 -16.32 5.66
CA GLY A 51 13.46 -17.02 6.26
C GLY A 51 14.45 -17.52 5.20
N THR A 52 15.71 -17.14 5.34
CA THR A 52 16.76 -17.52 4.38
C THR A 52 17.76 -18.53 4.93
N ASN A 53 17.93 -18.62 6.26
CA ASN A 53 18.82 -19.59 6.87
C ASN A 53 18.17 -20.99 7.02
N ALA A 54 18.96 -21.99 7.42
CA ALA A 54 18.51 -23.39 7.52
C ALA A 54 17.29 -23.56 8.46
N ASN A 55 17.31 -22.89 9.61
CA ASN A 55 16.24 -22.99 10.62
C ASN A 55 15.14 -21.91 10.49
N LYS A 56 15.21 -21.06 9.45
CA LYS A 56 14.27 -19.96 9.14
C LYS A 56 14.05 -18.94 10.28
N ARG A 57 14.87 -18.94 11.33
CA ARG A 57 14.71 -18.05 12.48
C ARG A 57 14.99 -16.58 12.17
N ASN A 58 15.70 -16.31 11.07
CA ASN A 58 15.99 -14.94 10.63
C ASN A 58 14.83 -14.26 9.87
N ALA A 59 13.69 -14.95 9.69
CA ALA A 59 12.57 -14.48 8.88
C ALA A 59 12.04 -13.10 9.30
N PHE A 60 11.91 -12.83 10.60
CA PHE A 60 11.37 -11.55 11.05
C PHE A 60 12.31 -10.38 10.71
N GLY A 61 13.60 -10.52 10.98
CA GLY A 61 14.60 -9.51 10.62
C GLY A 61 14.66 -9.28 9.11
N LYS A 62 14.59 -10.36 8.31
CA LYS A 62 14.55 -10.25 6.84
C LYS A 62 13.28 -9.57 6.33
N CYS A 63 12.13 -9.85 6.94
CA CYS A 63 10.89 -9.13 6.66
C CYS A 63 11.07 -7.63 6.94
N VAL A 64 11.59 -7.27 8.12
CA VAL A 64 11.79 -5.86 8.50
C VAL A 64 12.69 -5.15 7.51
N SER A 65 13.81 -5.77 7.12
CA SER A 65 14.70 -5.20 6.09
C SER A 65 14.01 -5.07 4.72
N ALA A 66 13.20 -6.04 4.30
CA ALA A 66 12.49 -5.99 3.04
C ALA A 66 11.43 -4.88 3.03
N VAL A 67 10.66 -4.75 4.12
CA VAL A 67 9.66 -3.69 4.28
C VAL A 67 10.32 -2.32 4.32
N ALA A 68 11.41 -2.14 5.07
CA ALA A 68 12.13 -0.87 5.11
C ALA A 68 12.64 -0.45 3.72
N ARG A 69 13.17 -1.39 2.94
CA ARG A 69 13.59 -1.14 1.55
C ARG A 69 12.40 -0.74 0.67
N GLN A 70 11.25 -1.40 0.83
CA GLN A 70 10.05 -1.06 0.08
C GLN A 70 9.54 0.35 0.44
N GLN A 71 9.51 0.69 1.72
CA GLN A 71 9.12 2.02 2.18
C GLN A 71 10.05 3.11 1.66
N GLY A 72 11.37 2.86 1.64
CA GLY A 72 12.32 3.78 1.02
C GLY A 72 12.04 4.03 -0.46
N LYS A 73 11.62 3.01 -1.22
CA LYS A 73 11.20 3.17 -2.63
C LYS A 73 9.92 3.99 -2.76
N VAL A 74 8.92 3.72 -1.91
CA VAL A 74 7.68 4.51 -1.87
C VAL A 74 7.97 5.98 -1.56
N GLU A 75 8.84 6.25 -0.58
CA GLU A 75 9.23 7.62 -0.24
C GLU A 75 9.98 8.32 -1.39
N GLN A 76 10.91 7.62 -2.05
CA GLN A 76 11.60 8.14 -3.23
C GLN A 76 10.64 8.48 -4.36
N GLN A 77 9.69 7.59 -4.65
CA GLN A 77 8.68 7.80 -5.68
C GLN A 77 7.74 8.94 -5.31
N ALA A 78 7.31 9.01 -4.05
CA ALA A 78 6.48 10.08 -3.52
C ALA A 78 7.16 11.44 -3.64
N LYS A 79 8.48 11.53 -3.34
CA LYS A 79 9.28 12.74 -3.54
C LYS A 79 9.42 13.12 -5.00
N SER A 80 9.67 12.15 -5.88
CA SER A 80 9.79 12.41 -7.32
C SER A 80 8.49 12.95 -7.91
N ASN A 81 7.36 12.32 -7.58
CA ASN A 81 6.04 12.78 -8.02
C ASN A 81 5.71 14.16 -7.44
N ALA A 82 5.90 14.34 -6.13
CA ALA A 82 5.69 15.63 -5.47
C ALA A 82 6.54 16.75 -6.10
N SER A 83 7.78 16.47 -6.46
CA SER A 83 8.64 17.45 -7.14
C SER A 83 8.12 17.85 -8.51
N LYS A 84 7.56 16.91 -9.28
CA LYS A 84 6.92 17.21 -10.57
C LYS A 84 5.64 18.03 -10.37
N ASP A 85 4.81 17.64 -9.41
CA ASP A 85 3.56 18.34 -9.09
C ASP A 85 3.85 19.79 -8.64
N CYS A 86 4.79 19.98 -7.72
CA CYS A 86 5.20 21.31 -7.26
C CYS A 86 5.80 22.16 -8.38
N LYS A 87 6.52 21.54 -9.32
CA LYS A 87 7.06 22.26 -10.48
C LYS A 87 5.96 22.69 -11.44
N ALA A 88 4.94 21.86 -11.63
CA ALA A 88 3.77 22.21 -12.43
C ALA A 88 2.97 23.34 -11.77
N GLU A 89 2.74 23.25 -10.46
CA GLU A 89 2.06 24.30 -9.69
C GLU A 89 2.80 25.63 -9.69
N GLN A 90 4.13 25.60 -9.54
CA GLN A 90 4.94 26.81 -9.59
C GLN A 90 4.94 27.46 -10.98
N ALA A 91 4.76 26.68 -12.04
CA ALA A 91 4.70 27.16 -13.42
C ALA A 91 3.27 27.55 -13.86
N ASP A 92 2.25 27.32 -13.03
CA ASP A 92 0.85 27.60 -13.36
C ASP A 92 0.56 29.11 -13.19
N PRO A 93 0.29 29.86 -14.28
CA PRO A 93 -0.05 31.27 -14.19
C PRO A 93 -1.39 31.52 -13.47
N ASN A 94 -2.26 30.51 -13.37
CA ASN A 94 -3.56 30.60 -12.72
C ASN A 94 -3.55 30.05 -11.28
N PHE A 95 -2.38 29.72 -10.73
CA PHE A 95 -2.25 29.15 -9.39
C PHE A 95 -3.02 29.96 -8.33
N ALA A 96 -2.89 31.29 -8.34
CA ALA A 96 -3.59 32.14 -7.37
C ALA A 96 -5.12 32.01 -7.45
N ALA A 97 -5.69 31.76 -8.64
CA ALA A 97 -7.14 31.63 -8.81
C ALA A 97 -7.69 30.37 -8.14
N THR A 98 -6.92 29.29 -8.10
CA THR A 98 -7.32 28.02 -7.46
C THR A 98 -6.89 27.92 -6.00
N HIS A 99 -6.00 28.82 -5.53
CA HIS A 99 -5.44 28.80 -4.18
C HIS A 99 -5.80 30.05 -3.33
N GLY A 100 -6.99 30.60 -3.54
CA GLY A 100 -7.55 31.66 -2.69
C GLY A 100 -6.80 33.00 -2.78
N GLY A 101 -6.27 33.31 -3.95
CA GLY A 101 -5.52 34.54 -4.24
C GLY A 101 -4.05 34.51 -3.80
N LYS A 102 -3.56 33.40 -3.22
CA LYS A 102 -2.19 33.28 -2.74
C LYS A 102 -1.24 32.89 -3.86
N THR A 103 -0.06 33.50 -3.89
CA THR A 103 1.03 33.02 -4.75
C THR A 103 1.59 31.69 -4.23
N PHE A 104 2.36 31.00 -5.07
CA PHE A 104 3.03 29.76 -4.68
C PHE A 104 3.92 29.95 -3.43
N GLU A 105 4.66 31.05 -3.37
CA GLU A 105 5.52 31.42 -2.24
C GLU A 105 4.71 31.72 -0.98
N GLN A 106 3.54 32.35 -1.12
CA GLN A 106 2.65 32.64 0.02
C GLN A 106 1.93 31.39 0.53
N LEU A 107 1.64 30.42 -0.34
CA LEU A 107 0.98 29.18 0.06
C LEU A 107 1.93 28.23 0.78
N TYR A 108 3.15 28.05 0.25
CA TYR A 108 4.09 27.04 0.75
C TYR A 108 5.26 27.61 1.54
N GLY A 109 5.64 28.87 1.30
CA GLY A 109 6.73 29.53 2.01
C GLY A 109 6.38 29.82 3.45
N THR A 110 7.36 29.67 4.34
CA THR A 110 7.18 30.00 5.77
C THR A 110 8.18 31.03 6.28
N ASN A 111 9.12 31.47 5.42
CA ASN A 111 10.09 32.51 5.74
C ASN A 111 9.73 33.83 5.05
N LYS A 112 10.30 34.94 5.54
CA LYS A 112 10.01 36.30 5.05
C LYS A 112 10.19 36.49 3.53
N ASN A 113 10.99 35.64 2.89
CA ASN A 113 11.35 35.75 1.47
C ASN A 113 10.73 34.63 0.60
N GLY A 114 9.94 33.70 1.13
CA GLY A 114 9.35 32.59 0.36
C GLY A 114 10.34 31.56 -0.23
N ASN A 115 11.65 31.73 -0.07
CA ASN A 115 12.70 30.91 -0.71
C ASN A 115 12.65 29.41 -0.35
N ASN A 116 11.92 29.03 0.70
CA ASN A 116 11.74 27.62 1.08
C ASN A 116 10.44 26.99 0.54
N ALA A 117 9.63 27.72 -0.23
CA ALA A 117 8.31 27.31 -0.69
C ALA A 117 8.35 26.00 -1.48
N PHE A 118 9.25 25.87 -2.46
CA PHE A 118 9.36 24.66 -3.26
C PHE A 118 9.67 23.43 -2.40
N GLY A 119 10.68 23.52 -1.54
CA GLY A 119 11.04 22.43 -0.63
C GLY A 119 9.90 22.05 0.34
N LYS A 120 9.13 23.04 0.78
CA LYS A 120 7.94 22.82 1.63
C LYS A 120 6.80 22.16 0.85
N CYS A 121 6.54 22.59 -0.39
CA CYS A 121 5.59 21.95 -1.28
C CYS A 121 5.94 20.47 -1.47
N VAL A 122 7.20 20.18 -1.82
CA VAL A 122 7.66 18.80 -2.06
C VAL A 122 7.52 17.96 -0.81
N SER A 123 7.92 18.48 0.36
CA SER A 123 7.81 17.74 1.62
C SER A 123 6.36 17.43 2.01
N GLN A 124 5.46 18.40 1.86
CA GLN A 124 4.04 18.24 2.17
C GLN A 124 3.39 17.20 1.24
N LYS A 125 3.57 17.36 -0.08
CA LYS A 125 3.03 16.43 -1.06
C LYS A 125 3.65 15.04 -0.99
N ALA A 126 4.97 14.93 -0.79
CA ALA A 126 5.63 13.63 -0.63
C ALA A 126 5.11 12.90 0.61
N SER A 127 4.90 13.61 1.72
CA SER A 127 4.31 13.03 2.93
C SER A 127 2.87 12.58 2.70
N ALA A 128 2.06 13.35 1.96
CA ALA A 128 0.70 12.98 1.60
C ALA A 128 0.67 11.76 0.67
N ASN A 129 1.49 11.77 -0.38
CA ASN A 129 1.60 10.67 -1.35
C ASN A 129 2.09 9.37 -0.69
N ALA A 130 3.09 9.45 0.20
CA ALA A 130 3.55 8.29 0.95
C ALA A 130 2.49 7.76 1.93
N LYS A 131 1.70 8.66 2.56
CA LYS A 131 0.58 8.28 3.44
C LYS A 131 -0.56 7.59 2.70
N ALA A 132 -0.85 8.03 1.48
CA ALA A 132 -1.89 7.48 0.63
C ALA A 132 -1.49 6.15 -0.04
N ASP A 133 -0.20 5.80 -0.04
CA ASP A 133 0.29 4.60 -0.69
C ASP A 133 -0.29 3.31 -0.06
N PRO A 134 -1.04 2.49 -0.82
CA PRO A 134 -1.73 1.33 -0.28
C PRO A 134 -0.83 0.10 -0.16
N THR A 135 0.47 0.17 -0.46
CA THR A 135 1.37 -1.00 -0.55
C THR A 135 1.30 -1.86 0.70
N ALA A 136 1.36 -1.26 1.89
CA ALA A 136 1.34 -2.03 3.14
C ALA A 136 0.01 -2.79 3.33
N LYS A 137 -1.12 -2.14 3.03
CA LYS A 137 -2.45 -2.73 3.09
C LYS A 137 -2.60 -3.85 2.06
N ASN A 138 -2.16 -3.61 0.83
CA ASN A 138 -2.23 -4.58 -0.26
C ASN A 138 -1.41 -5.84 0.05
N GLN A 139 -0.22 -5.70 0.64
CA GLN A 139 0.58 -6.84 1.06
C GLN A 139 -0.13 -7.69 2.13
N VAL A 140 -0.79 -7.07 3.11
CA VAL A 140 -1.53 -7.79 4.16
C VAL A 140 -2.79 -8.46 3.60
N ASN A 141 -3.54 -7.76 2.75
CA ASN A 141 -4.74 -8.32 2.12
C ASN A 141 -4.40 -9.48 1.18
N ALA A 142 -3.36 -9.31 0.36
CA ALA A 142 -2.82 -10.38 -0.48
C ALA A 142 -2.36 -11.58 0.35
N ALA A 143 -1.67 -11.36 1.48
CA ALA A 143 -1.28 -12.44 2.39
C ALA A 143 -2.48 -13.21 2.96
N LYS A 144 -3.56 -12.53 3.36
CA LYS A 144 -4.79 -13.17 3.80
C LYS A 144 -5.42 -14.01 2.68
N GLN A 145 -5.54 -13.43 1.49
CA GLN A 145 -6.13 -14.12 0.34
C GLN A 145 -5.31 -15.34 -0.06
N CYS A 146 -3.98 -15.23 -0.17
CA CYS A 146 -3.11 -16.35 -0.50
C CYS A 146 -3.18 -17.48 0.53
N LYS A 147 -3.37 -17.14 1.81
CA LYS A 147 -3.60 -18.14 2.86
C LYS A 147 -4.94 -18.85 2.67
N ALA A 148 -6.00 -18.12 2.32
CA ALA A 148 -7.31 -18.69 2.03
C ALA A 148 -7.25 -19.59 0.79
N ASP A 149 -6.65 -19.13 -0.31
CA ASP A 149 -6.52 -19.88 -1.56
C ASP A 149 -5.73 -21.18 -1.35
N LYS A 150 -4.59 -21.12 -0.65
CA LYS A 150 -3.79 -22.31 -0.30
C LYS A 150 -4.56 -23.31 0.56
N LYS A 151 -5.44 -22.82 1.45
CA LYS A 151 -6.29 -23.67 2.29
C LYS A 151 -7.43 -24.31 1.49
N ALA A 152 -8.00 -23.56 0.54
CA ALA A 152 -9.11 -24.03 -0.27
C ALA A 152 -8.67 -25.13 -1.26
N ASP A 153 -7.54 -24.91 -1.95
CA ASP A 153 -7.01 -25.89 -2.90
C ASP A 153 -5.47 -25.80 -2.98
N ALA A 154 -4.81 -26.69 -2.25
CA ALA A 154 -3.35 -26.74 -2.21
C ALA A 154 -2.73 -27.22 -3.54
N ALA A 155 -3.42 -28.08 -4.29
CA ALA A 155 -2.92 -28.59 -5.56
C ALA A 155 -2.96 -27.49 -6.63
N LYS A 156 -4.09 -26.78 -6.73
CA LYS A 156 -4.21 -25.60 -7.59
C LYS A 156 -3.24 -24.50 -7.17
N PHE A 157 -3.08 -24.25 -5.87
CA PHE A 157 -2.10 -23.27 -5.39
C PHE A 157 -0.68 -23.64 -5.83
N ALA A 158 -0.31 -24.92 -5.74
CA ALA A 158 0.99 -25.39 -6.19
C ALA A 158 1.15 -25.32 -7.73
N ALA A 159 0.08 -25.54 -8.49
CA ALA A 159 0.08 -25.34 -9.93
C ALA A 159 0.27 -23.86 -10.32
N ASP A 160 -0.44 -22.94 -9.65
CA ASP A 160 -0.44 -21.51 -9.98
C ASP A 160 0.83 -20.78 -9.48
N TYR A 161 1.41 -21.20 -8.35
CA TYR A 161 2.50 -20.50 -7.67
C TYR A 161 3.76 -21.34 -7.41
N GLY A 162 3.69 -22.65 -7.63
CA GLY A 162 4.75 -23.63 -7.38
C GLY A 162 4.62 -24.33 -6.00
N SER A 163 5.40 -25.39 -5.82
CA SER A 163 5.47 -26.17 -4.56
C SER A 163 6.63 -25.79 -3.63
N ARG A 164 7.51 -24.88 -4.06
CA ARG A 164 8.70 -24.46 -3.29
C ARG A 164 8.30 -23.54 -2.12
N PRO A 165 9.13 -23.41 -1.07
CA PRO A 165 8.84 -22.54 0.08
C PRO A 165 8.53 -21.08 -0.28
N ASN A 166 9.03 -20.58 -1.42
CA ASN A 166 8.77 -19.23 -1.91
C ASN A 166 7.45 -19.06 -2.68
N ALA A 167 6.68 -20.12 -2.91
CA ALA A 167 5.40 -20.05 -3.64
C ALA A 167 4.40 -19.11 -2.97
N PHE A 168 4.35 -19.13 -1.64
CA PHE A 168 3.51 -18.21 -0.89
C PHE A 168 3.90 -16.75 -1.13
N GLY A 169 5.20 -16.45 -1.07
CA GLY A 169 5.73 -15.13 -1.40
C GLY A 169 5.35 -14.68 -2.81
N LYS A 170 5.43 -15.57 -3.81
CA LYS A 170 5.00 -15.28 -5.19
C LYS A 170 3.52 -14.94 -5.28
N CYS A 171 2.66 -15.69 -4.59
CA CYS A 171 1.24 -15.38 -4.54
C CYS A 171 0.99 -13.97 -3.98
N VAL A 172 1.62 -13.65 -2.83
CA VAL A 172 1.46 -12.34 -2.18
C VAL A 172 1.92 -11.22 -3.09
N SER A 173 3.11 -11.35 -3.71
CA SER A 173 3.62 -10.34 -4.64
C SER A 173 2.70 -10.13 -5.84
N LYS A 174 2.17 -11.21 -6.44
CA LYS A 174 1.27 -11.12 -7.60
C LYS A 174 -0.05 -10.43 -7.24
N LYS A 175 -0.69 -10.83 -6.12
CA LYS A 175 -1.97 -10.25 -5.70
C LYS A 175 -1.83 -8.82 -5.18
N ALA A 176 -0.77 -8.51 -4.43
CA ALA A 176 -0.54 -7.16 -3.94
C ALA A 176 -0.32 -6.17 -5.10
N LYS A 177 0.35 -6.61 -6.17
CA LYS A 177 0.50 -5.80 -7.39
C LYS A 177 -0.82 -5.59 -8.12
N ALA A 178 -1.63 -6.64 -8.30
CA ALA A 178 -2.95 -6.52 -8.92
C ALA A 178 -3.85 -5.52 -8.18
N GLN A 179 -3.74 -5.43 -6.85
CA GLN A 179 -4.46 -4.47 -6.01
C GLN A 179 -3.93 -3.03 -6.07
N GLN A 180 -2.72 -2.81 -6.63
CA GLN A 180 -2.19 -1.46 -6.88
C GLN A 180 -2.67 -0.91 -8.22
N ASP A 181 -3.00 -1.79 -9.16
CA ASP A 181 -3.40 -1.46 -10.53
C ASP A 181 -4.94 -1.48 -10.75
N SER A 182 -5.73 -1.74 -9.69
CA SER A 182 -7.21 -1.75 -9.69
C SER A 182 -7.76 -0.50 -9.04
#